data_AF-A0A519GST5-F1
#
_entry.id   AF-A0A519GST5-F1
#
_cell.length_a   1.000
_cell.length_b   1.000
_cell.length_c   1.000
_cell.angle_alpha   90.00
_cell.angle_beta   90.00
_cell.angle_gamma   90.00
#
_symmetry.space_group_name_H-M   'P 1'
#
loop_
_entity.id
_entity.type
_entity.pdbx_description
1 polymer ?
#
loop_
_entity_poly.entity_id
_entity_poly.type
_entity_poly.pdbx_seq_one_letter_code
_entity_poly.pdbx_strand_id
1 'polypeptide(L)'
;LLGKLKEMQGKETVQRWQAWAREGDLPKLFAELMSLHYDPHYERSQSRHFHAWPQRESVAATDLTDAGIDAVADAVLSLPHRSKP
;
A
#
# COMPACT_ATOMS: atom_id res chain seq x y z
N LEU A 1 20.32 2.58 -3.12
CA LEU A 1 18.99 1.99 -3.41
C LEU A 1 17.93 3.05 -3.78
N LEU A 2 17.71 4.12 -3.01
CA LEU A 2 16.70 5.15 -3.33
C LEU A 2 17.02 6.07 -4.54
N GLY A 3 18.28 6.12 -5.00
CA GLY A 3 18.70 7.02 -6.09
C GLY A 3 18.01 6.78 -7.44
N LYS A 4 17.55 5.55 -7.71
CA LYS A 4 16.83 5.21 -8.96
C LYS A 4 15.37 5.69 -8.96
N LEU A 5 14.81 6.07 -7.81
CA LEU A 5 13.45 6.62 -7.70
C LEU A 5 13.38 8.09 -8.09
N LYS A 6 14.54 8.77 -8.20
CA LYS A 6 14.66 10.21 -8.47
C LYS A 6 14.09 10.61 -9.82
N GLU A 7 14.14 9.70 -10.79
CA GLU A 7 13.62 9.93 -12.14
C GLU A 7 12.10 9.80 -12.21
N MET A 8 11.47 9.15 -11.23
CA MET A 8 10.02 8.88 -11.24
C MET A 8 9.22 9.76 -10.26
N GLN A 9 9.79 10.13 -9.11
CA GLN A 9 9.05 10.81 -8.02
C GLN A 9 9.50 12.27 -7.79
N GLY A 10 10.52 12.72 -8.53
CA GLY A 10 11.10 14.05 -8.39
C GLY A 10 12.22 14.13 -7.35
N LYS A 11 13.06 15.17 -7.49
CA LYS A 11 14.29 15.33 -6.67
C LYS A 11 13.98 15.62 -5.20
N GLU A 12 12.96 16.42 -4.92
CA GLU A 12 12.57 16.83 -3.57
C GLU A 12 12.08 15.64 -2.74
N THR A 13 11.13 14.86 -3.27
CA THR A 13 10.59 13.65 -2.65
C THR A 13 11.70 12.67 -2.27
N VAL A 14 12.62 12.40 -3.20
CA VAL A 14 13.75 11.48 -2.92
C VAL A 14 14.73 12.04 -1.89
N GLN A 15 14.95 13.35 -1.86
CA GLN A 15 15.78 13.98 -0.82
C GLN A 15 15.13 13.83 0.56
N ARG A 16 13.83 14.07 0.68
CA ARG A 16 13.06 13.89 1.92
C ARG A 16 13.13 12.45 2.42
N TRP A 17 12.93 11.47 1.53
CA TRP A 17 13.08 10.06 1.88
C TRP A 17 14.47 9.70 2.37
N GLN A 18 15.52 10.24 1.75
CA GLN A 18 16.88 10.03 2.23
C GLN A 18 17.15 10.69 3.58
N ALA A 19 16.52 11.84 3.88
CA ALA A 19 16.63 12.47 5.19
C ALA A 19 16.02 11.56 6.28
N TRP A 20 14.78 11.12 6.10
CA TRP A 20 14.12 10.19 7.03
C TRP A 20 14.88 8.87 7.20
N ALA A 21 15.45 8.32 6.11
CA ALA A 21 16.29 7.13 6.19
C ALA A 21 17.55 7.33 7.05
N ARG A 22 18.17 8.52 6.99
CA ARG A 22 19.36 8.85 7.81
C ARG A 22 18.99 9.12 9.26
N GLU A 23 17.82 9.70 9.50
CA GLU A 23 17.29 10.00 10.83
C GLU A 23 16.70 8.76 11.52
N GLY A 24 16.48 7.66 10.78
CA GLY A 24 15.79 6.49 11.29
C GLY A 24 14.26 6.64 11.40
N ASP A 25 13.68 7.68 10.78
CA ASP A 25 12.22 7.88 10.70
C ASP A 25 11.61 6.97 9.63
N LEU A 26 11.71 5.66 9.87
CA LEU A 26 11.19 4.62 9.00
C LEU A 26 9.67 4.72 8.81
N PRO A 27 8.84 5.05 9.82
CA PRO A 27 7.40 5.16 9.63
C PRO A 27 7.02 6.18 8.54
N LYS A 28 7.57 7.41 8.58
CA LYS A 28 7.27 8.40 7.55
C LYS A 28 7.82 8.01 6.19
N LEU A 29 9.05 7.48 6.17
CA LEU A 29 9.67 6.99 4.94
C LEU A 29 8.81 5.95 4.24
N PHE A 30 8.41 4.90 4.94
CA PHE A 30 7.65 3.81 4.34
C PHE A 30 6.24 4.24 3.99
N ALA A 31 5.57 5.05 4.81
CA ALA A 31 4.24 5.56 4.47
C ALA A 31 4.23 6.27 3.11
N GLU A 32 5.11 7.25 2.90
CA GLU A 32 5.14 8.00 1.64
C GLU A 32 5.71 7.17 0.48
N LEU A 33 6.73 6.34 0.72
CA LEU A 33 7.32 5.49 -0.31
C LEU A 33 6.33 4.45 -0.84
N MET A 34 5.52 3.83 0.03
CA MET A 34 4.49 2.89 -0.41
C MET A 34 3.46 3.60 -1.28
N SER A 35 2.86 4.69 -0.78
CA SER A 35 1.79 5.40 -1.48
C SER A 35 2.20 6.00 -2.82
N LEU A 36 3.41 6.58 -2.91
CA LEU A 36 3.84 7.23 -4.15
C LEU A 36 4.47 6.26 -5.16
N HIS A 37 5.16 5.22 -4.69
CA HIS A 37 5.87 4.31 -5.57
C HIS A 37 5.21 2.94 -5.67
N TYR A 38 5.09 2.18 -4.59
CA TYR A 38 4.69 0.78 -4.67
C TYR A 38 3.20 0.59 -4.97
N ASP A 39 2.30 1.33 -4.32
CA ASP A 39 0.85 1.16 -4.45
C ASP A 39 0.36 1.34 -5.90
N PRO A 40 0.80 2.38 -6.66
CA PRO A 40 0.44 2.52 -8.07
C PRO A 40 0.95 1.37 -8.95
N HIS A 41 2.11 0.79 -8.63
CA HIS A 41 2.63 -0.36 -9.36
C HIS A 41 1.85 -1.63 -9.05
N TYR A 42 1.49 -1.85 -7.78
CA TYR A 42 0.65 -2.97 -7.38
C TYR A 42 -0.75 -2.87 -7.97
N GLU A 43 -1.39 -1.70 -7.94
CA GLU A 43 -2.70 -1.51 -8.56
C GLU A 43 -2.67 -1.83 -10.06
N ARG A 44 -1.70 -1.29 -10.82
CA ARG A 44 -1.56 -1.62 -12.25
C ARG A 44 -1.27 -3.08 -12.52
N SER A 45 -0.49 -3.73 -11.66
CA SER A 45 -0.17 -5.15 -11.82
C SER A 45 -1.40 -6.02 -11.52
N GLN A 46 -2.10 -5.74 -10.42
CA GLN A 46 -3.27 -6.50 -10.02
C GLN A 46 -4.43 -6.28 -10.98
N SER A 47 -4.67 -5.05 -11.45
CA SER A 47 -5.72 -4.78 -12.45
C SER A 47 -5.52 -5.52 -13.77
N ARG A 48 -4.26 -5.82 -14.13
CA ARG A 48 -3.93 -6.60 -15.34
C ARG A 48 -4.12 -8.10 -15.18
N HIS A 49 -3.95 -8.66 -13.98
CA HIS A 49 -3.91 -10.12 -13.78
C HIS A 49 -5.07 -10.67 -12.95
N PHE A 50 -5.80 -9.82 -12.23
CA PHE A 50 -6.97 -10.20 -11.46
C PHE A 50 -8.24 -9.89 -12.25
N HIS A 51 -8.85 -10.93 -12.83
CA HIS A 51 -10.05 -10.78 -13.69
C HIS A 51 -11.20 -10.04 -13.00
N ALA A 52 -11.39 -10.25 -11.70
CA ALA A 52 -12.46 -9.62 -10.91
C ALA A 52 -12.04 -8.28 -10.28
N TRP A 53 -11.00 -7.62 -10.78
CA TRP A 53 -10.51 -6.35 -10.24
C TRP A 53 -11.60 -5.26 -10.13
N PRO A 54 -12.49 -5.07 -11.13
CA PRO A 54 -13.58 -4.11 -11.00
C PRO A 54 -14.60 -4.44 -9.91
N GLN A 55 -14.74 -5.72 -9.53
CA GLN A 55 -15.71 -6.20 -8.55
C GLN A 55 -15.09 -6.43 -7.16
N ARG A 56 -13.82 -6.07 -6.96
CA ARG A 56 -13.15 -6.23 -5.68
C ARG A 56 -13.81 -5.36 -4.60
N GLU A 57 -13.79 -5.85 -3.38
CA GLU A 57 -14.25 -5.11 -2.22
C GLU A 57 -13.04 -4.67 -1.40
N SER A 58 -12.99 -3.41 -1.01
CA SER A 58 -11.92 -2.87 -0.17
C SER A 58 -12.34 -2.99 1.29
N VAL A 59 -11.49 -3.61 2.10
CA VAL A 59 -11.60 -3.61 3.57
C VAL A 59 -10.52 -2.69 4.11
N ALA A 60 -10.91 -1.69 4.89
CA ALA A 60 -9.96 -0.76 5.49
C ALA A 60 -9.32 -1.38 6.74
N ALA A 61 -8.00 -1.27 6.86
CA ALA A 61 -7.24 -1.57 8.07
C ALA A 61 -6.78 -0.26 8.70
N THR A 62 -7.32 0.10 9.87
CA THR A 62 -7.04 1.38 10.52
C THR A 62 -5.65 1.43 11.15
N ASP A 63 -5.21 0.30 11.71
CA ASP A 63 -3.89 0.11 12.30
C ASP A 63 -3.47 -1.37 12.18
N LEU A 64 -2.26 -1.68 12.64
CA LEU A 64 -1.69 -3.03 12.64
C LEU A 64 -1.55 -3.59 14.07
N THR A 65 -2.36 -3.10 15.02
CA THR A 65 -2.44 -3.71 16.36
C THR A 65 -3.16 -5.04 16.26
N ASP A 66 -2.98 -5.91 17.26
CA ASP A 66 -3.67 -7.21 17.29
C ASP A 66 -5.20 -7.03 17.18
N ALA A 67 -5.77 -6.07 17.92
CA ALA A 67 -7.19 -5.75 17.86
C ALA A 67 -7.62 -5.19 16.49
N GLY A 68 -6.77 -4.38 15.84
CA GLY A 68 -7.02 -3.87 14.49
C GLY A 68 -7.01 -4.99 13.45
N ILE A 69 -6.12 -5.97 13.59
CA ILE A 69 -6.04 -7.15 12.72
C ILE A 69 -7.28 -8.02 12.90
N ASP A 70 -7.72 -8.28 14.14
CA ASP A 70 -8.95 -9.02 14.42
C ASP A 70 -10.17 -8.33 13.80
N ALA A 71 -10.28 -7.00 13.94
CA ALA A 71 -11.38 -6.22 13.35
C ALA A 71 -11.40 -6.30 11.82
N VAL A 72 -10.24 -6.30 11.16
CA VAL A 72 -10.13 -6.49 9.70
C VAL A 72 -10.55 -7.90 9.31
N ALA A 73 -10.15 -8.92 10.07
CA ALA A 73 -10.56 -10.30 9.82
C ALA A 73 -12.09 -10.45 9.92
N ASP A 74 -12.71 -9.89 10.97
CA ASP A 74 -14.16 -9.87 11.13
C ASP A 74 -14.86 -9.13 9.98
N ALA A 75 -14.31 -8.00 9.54
CA ALA A 75 -14.83 -7.26 8.39
C ALA A 75 -14.76 -8.11 7.10
N VAL A 76 -13.67 -8.84 6.87
CA VAL A 76 -13.55 -9.76 5.73
C VAL A 76 -14.58 -10.90 5.81
N LEU A 77 -14.78 -11.50 7.00
CA LEU A 77 -15.76 -12.57 7.21
C LEU A 77 -17.21 -12.09 7.02
N SER A 78 -17.48 -10.79 7.25
CA SER A 78 -18.78 -10.19 7.04
C SER A 78 -19.11 -9.87 5.57
N LEU A 79 -18.13 -9.97 4.67
CA LEU A 79 -18.35 -9.76 3.24
C LEU A 79 -19.25 -10.85 2.66
N PRO A 80 -20.17 -10.51 1.74
CA PRO A 80 -21.03 -11.50 1.11
C PRO A 80 -20.19 -12.51 0.34
N HIS A 81 -20.41 -13.80 0.58
CA HIS A 81 -19.72 -14.85 -0.16
C HIS A 81 -20.20 -14.85 -1.61
N ARG A 82 -19.35 -14.37 -2.53
CA ARG A 82 -19.65 -14.40 -3.96
C ARG A 82 -19.24 -15.76 -4.52
N SER A 83 -20.19 -16.47 -5.14
CA SER A 83 -19.87 -17.62 -5.97
C SER A 83 -18.96 -17.19 -7.12
N LYS A 84 -17.99 -18.03 -7.46
CA LYS A 84 -17.12 -17.81 -8.63
C LYS A 84 -18.01 -17.67 -9.88
N PRO A 85 -17.76 -16.69 -10.78
CA PRO A 85 -18.47 -16.61 -12.04
C PRO A 85 -18.25 -17.87 -12.89
#